data_AF-A0A376KJZ5-F1
#
_entry.id   AF-A0A376KJZ5-F1
#
_cell.length_a   1.000
_cell.length_b   1.000
_cell.length_c   1.000
_cell.angle_alpha   90.00
_cell.angle_beta   90.00
_cell.angle_gamma   90.00
#
_symmetry.space_group_name_H-M   'P 1'
#
loop_
_entity.id
_entity.type
_entity.pdbx_description
1 polymer ?
#
loop_
_entity_poly.entity_id
_entity_poly.type
_entity_poly.pdbx_seq_one_letter_code
_entity_poly.pdbx_strand_id
1 'polypeptide(L)' 'MRLPHWLPLQKIANGAVGHCLGAKGINLLMSTLQNRLVDHGYVTTRILAPSQDLKSGILRLVIIPGVVRHVRLTTGQW' A
#
# COMPACT_ATOMS: atom_id res chain seq x y z
N MET A 1 -10.08 3.78 11.05
CA MET A 1 -10.48 2.79 10.04
C MET A 1 -9.41 1.71 9.98
N ARG A 2 -9.77 0.44 10.12
CA ARG A 2 -8.82 -0.69 10.11
C ARG A 2 -9.09 -1.48 8.84
N LEU A 3 -8.04 -1.85 8.11
CA LEU A 3 -8.22 -2.74 6.96
C LEU A 3 -8.71 -4.11 7.43
N PRO A 4 -9.56 -4.78 6.63
CA PRO A 4 -10.09 -6.06 7.01
C PRO A 4 -8.99 -7.12 7.02
N HIS A 5 -9.07 -8.03 7.98
CA HIS A 5 -8.17 -9.17 8.13
C HIS A 5 -8.15 -10.15 6.94
N TRP A 6 -9.22 -10.20 6.13
CA TRP A 6 -9.29 -11.06 4.95
C TRP A 6 -8.46 -10.53 3.78
N LEU A 7 -8.03 -9.26 3.81
CA LEU A 7 -7.16 -8.69 2.79
C LEU A 7 -5.71 -9.17 3.02
N PRO A 8 -5.12 -9.98 2.13
CA PRO A 8 -3.91 -10.76 2.43
C PRO A 8 -2.61 -9.96 2.28
N LEU A 9 -2.56 -8.71 2.74
CA LEU A 9 -1.40 -7.82 2.57
C LEU A 9 -0.14 -8.39 3.21
N GLN A 10 -0.24 -8.91 4.44
CA GLN A 10 0.90 -9.50 5.13
C GLN A 10 1.39 -10.76 4.40
N LYS A 11 0.47 -11.59 3.88
CA LYS A 11 0.84 -12.80 3.12
C LYS A 11 1.62 -12.45 1.85
N ILE A 12 1.20 -11.40 1.14
CA ILE A 12 1.91 -10.89 -0.06
C ILE A 12 3.29 -10.35 0.35
N ALA A 13 3.37 -9.54 1.42
CA ALA A 13 4.63 -9.00 1.91
C ALA A 13 5.61 -10.09 2.36
N ASN A 14 5.12 -11.16 2.98
CA ASN A 14 5.94 -12.28 3.42
C ASN A 14 6.62 -13.01 2.25
N GLY A 15 6.07 -12.94 1.03
CA GLY A 15 6.73 -13.49 -0.17
C GLY A 15 8.06 -12.81 -0.52
N ALA A 16 8.34 -11.63 0.05
CA ALA A 16 9.61 -10.92 -0.13
C ALA A 16 10.65 -11.23 0.97
N VAL A 17 10.26 -11.92 2.04
CA VAL A 17 11.15 -12.27 3.15
C VAL A 17 12.22 -13.25 2.67
N GLY A 18 13.48 -12.98 3.04
CA GLY A 18 14.63 -13.79 2.63
C GLY A 18 15.21 -13.44 1.25
N HIS A 19 14.66 -12.44 0.56
CA HIS A 19 15.15 -12.00 -0.74
C HIS A 19 15.87 -10.64 -0.67
N CYS A 20 16.97 -10.51 -1.43
CA CYS A 20 17.63 -9.22 -1.65
C CYS A 20 16.82 -8.39 -2.66
N LEU A 21 15.95 -7.52 -2.18
CA LEU A 21 15.03 -6.75 -3.04
C LEU A 21 15.72 -5.61 -3.79
N GLY A 22 16.62 -4.89 -3.12
CA GLY A 22 17.10 -3.59 -3.58
C GLY A 22 15.96 -2.58 -3.82
N ALA A 23 16.28 -1.40 -4.38
CA ALA A 23 15.26 -0.38 -4.63
C ALA A 23 14.15 -0.85 -5.59
N LYS A 24 14.52 -1.61 -6.63
CA LYS A 24 13.57 -2.13 -7.63
C LYS A 24 12.60 -3.14 -7.03
N GLY A 25 13.09 -4.10 -6.25
CA GLY A 25 12.24 -5.11 -5.60
C GLY A 25 11.33 -4.50 -4.53
N ILE A 26 11.79 -3.48 -3.81
CA ILE A 26 10.95 -2.72 -2.87
C ILE A 26 9.81 -2.02 -3.63
N ASN A 27 10.11 -1.31 -4.73
CA ASN A 27 9.10 -0.64 -5.54
C ASN A 27 8.09 -1.62 -6.16
N LEU A 28 8.55 -2.80 -6.59
CA LEU A 28 7.68 -3.85 -7.08
C LEU A 28 6.75 -4.34 -5.97
N LEU A 29 7.28 -4.69 -4.80
CA LEU A 29 6.50 -5.13 -3.64
C LEU A 29 5.45 -4.08 -3.24
N MET A 30 5.86 -2.82 -3.14
CA MET A 30 4.95 -1.70 -2.85
C MET A 30 3.83 -1.60 -3.87
N SER A 31 4.14 -1.70 -5.17
CA SER A 31 3.15 -1.64 -6.24
C SER A 31 2.20 -2.84 -6.21
N THR A 32 2.70 -4.04 -5.91
CA THR A 32 1.86 -5.23 -5.74
C THR A 32 0.87 -5.09 -4.58
N LEU A 33 1.33 -4.58 -3.44
CA LEU A 33 0.47 -4.32 -2.27
C LEU A 33 -0.56 -3.21 -2.57
N GLN A 34 -0.12 -2.15 -3.25
CA GLN A 34 -0.98 -1.05 -3.67
C GLN A 34 -2.06 -1.53 -4.64
N ASN A 35 -1.72 -2.35 -5.63
CA ASN A 35 -2.68 -2.92 -6.57
C ASN A 35 -3.69 -3.82 -5.85
N ARG A 36 -3.22 -4.66 -4.90
CA ARG A 36 -4.14 -5.47 -4.08
C ARG A 36 -5.17 -4.61 -3.34
N LEU A 37 -4.78 -3.45 -2.81
CA LEU A 37 -5.72 -2.51 -2.19
C LEU A 37 -6.75 -1.99 -3.20
N VAL A 38 -6.29 -1.58 -4.39
CA VAL A 38 -7.13 -1.05 -5.48
C VAL A 38 -8.14 -2.11 -5.94
N ASP A 39 -7.70 -3.35 -6.16
CA ASP A 39 -8.54 -4.48 -6.60
C ASP A 39 -9.69 -4.77 -5.63
N HIS A 40 -9.53 -4.41 -4.35
CA HIS A 40 -10.54 -4.59 -3.31
C HIS A 40 -11.25 -3.28 -2.91
N GLY A 41 -11.16 -2.24 -3.75
CA GLY A 41 -11.92 -0.98 -3.59
C GLY A 41 -11.29 0.05 -2.67
N TYR A 42 -10.09 -0.19 -2.13
CA TYR A 42 -9.37 0.76 -1.25
C TYR A 42 -8.52 1.76 -2.07
N VAL A 43 -9.11 2.37 -3.11
CA VAL A 43 -8.41 3.14 -4.14
C VAL A 43 -7.66 4.37 -3.58
N THR A 44 -8.17 4.98 -2.52
CA THR A 44 -7.55 6.14 -1.87
C THR A 44 -6.51 5.79 -0.81
N THR A 45 -6.36 4.49 -0.47
CA THR A 45 -5.36 4.02 0.50
C THR A 45 -3.98 3.92 -0.13
N ARG A 46 -2.92 4.27 0.60
CA ARG A 46 -1.54 4.30 0.09
C ARG A 46 -0.60 3.40 0.88
N ILE A 47 0.30 2.71 0.18
CA ILE A 47 1.47 2.03 0.74
C ILE A 47 2.69 2.95 0.60
N LEU A 48 3.39 3.22 1.69
CA LEU A 48 4.60 4.04 1.70
C LEU A 48 5.77 3.30 2.35
N ALA A 49 6.97 3.57 1.84
CA ALA A 49 8.22 3.27 2.52
C ALA A 49 8.80 4.58 3.10
N PRO A 50 8.65 4.85 4.40
CA PRO A 50 9.28 6.02 5.02
C PRO A 50 10.81 5.90 4.94
N SER A 51 11.50 7.03 5.11
CA SER A 51 12.96 7.03 5.26
C SER A 51 13.35 6.13 6.43
N GLN A 52 14.24 5.16 6.17
CA GLN A 52 14.63 4.11 7.11
C GLN A 52 16.00 3.57 6.75
N ASP A 53 16.73 3.06 7.74
CA ASP A 53 17.96 2.31 7.53
C ASP A 53 17.66 0.83 7.31
N LEU A 54 18.03 0.32 6.14
CA LEU A 54 17.81 -1.06 5.73
C LEU A 54 18.96 -2.01 6.12
N LYS A 55 20.04 -1.51 6.74
CA LYS A 55 21.16 -2.35 7.20
C LYS A 55 20.75 -3.40 8.23
N SER A 56 19.68 -3.12 8.99
CA SER A 56 19.09 -4.07 9.94
C SER A 56 18.45 -5.29 9.27
N GLY A 57 18.23 -5.25 7.95
CA GLY A 57 17.47 -6.26 7.22
C GLY A 57 15.96 -6.12 7.39
N ILE A 58 15.47 -5.11 8.11
CA ILE A 58 14.04 -4.88 8.33
C ILE A 58 13.53 -3.80 7.38
N LEU A 59 12.64 -4.18 6.47
CA LEU A 59 11.87 -3.25 5.65
C LEU A 59 10.51 -2.96 6.28
N ARG A 60 10.28 -1.72 6.68
CA ARG A 60 9.00 -1.24 7.21
C ARG A 60 8.21 -0.53 6.13
N LEU A 61 7.04 -1.06 5.82
CA LEU A 61 6.05 -0.41 4.97
C LEU A 61 4.88 0.08 5.83
N VAL A 62 4.37 1.27 5.51
CA VAL A 62 3.27 1.91 6.22
C VAL A 62 2.06 1.99 5.30
N ILE A 63 0.89 1.66 5.85
CA ILE A 63 -0.39 1.79 5.15
C ILE A 63 -1.08 3.05 5.67
N ILE A 64 -1.42 3.97 4.76
CA ILE A 64 -2.19 5.16 5.07
C ILE A 64 -3.59 5.01 4.47
N PRO A 65 -4.64 4.75 5.29
CA PRO A 65 -6.01 4.68 4.82
C PRO A 65 -6.48 6.03 4.27
N GLY A 66 -7.05 6.03 3.07
CA GLY A 66 -7.71 7.20 2.51
C GLY A 66 -9.14 7.34 3.04
N VAL A 67 -9.55 8.56 3.36
CA VAL A 67 -10.92 8.87 3.80
C VAL A 67 -11.45 10.03 2.96
N VAL A 68 -12.64 9.85 2.38
CA VAL A 68 -13.33 10.92 1.64
C VAL A 68 -13.95 11.88 2.66
N ARG A 69 -13.55 13.16 2.62
CA ARG A 69 -14.02 14.17 3.56
C ARG A 69 -15.33 14.82 3.14
N HIS A 70 -15.46 15.17 1.86
CA HIS A 70 -16.64 15.83 1.31
C HIS A 70 -16.92 15.29 -0.09
N VAL A 71 -18.20 15.14 -0.40
CA VAL A 71 -18.70 14.92 -1.76
C VAL A 71 -19.48 16.17 -2.15
N ARG A 72 -19.14 16.75 -3.30
CA ARG A 72 -19.80 17.95 -3.82
C ARG A 72 -20.39 17.61 -5.18
N LEU A 73 -21.65 17.97 -5.39
CA LEU A 73 -22.30 17.88 -6.69
C LEU A 73 -21.99 19.15 -7.47
N THR A 74 -21.47 19.00 -8.69
CA THR A 74 -21.29 20.10 -9.64
C THR A 74 -22.35 19.96 -10.72
N THR A 75 -23.00 21.05 -11.10
CA THR A 75 -23.84 21.09 -12.31
C THR A 75 -22.95 20.83 -13.51
N GLY A 76 -23.05 19.62 -14.08
CA GLY A 76 -22.37 19.30 -15.33
C GLY A 76 -22.93 20.19 -16.43
N GLN A 77 -22.14 21.13 -16.93
CA GLN A 77 -22.40 21.79 -18.21
C GLN A 77 -21.86 20.84 -19.29
N TRP A 78 -22.77 20.12 -19.94
CA TRP A 78 -22.49 19.37 -21.16
C TRP A 78 -22.50 20.33 -22.35
#